data_AF-A0A2S4KLC3-F1
#
_entry.id   AF-A0A2S4KLC3-F1
#
_cell.length_a   1.000
_cell.length_b   1.000
_cell.length_c   1.000
_cell.angle_alpha   90.00
_cell.angle_beta   90.00
_cell.angle_gamma   90.00
#
_symmetry.space_group_name_H-M   'P 1'
#
loop_
_entity.id
_entity.type
_entity.pdbx_description
1 polymer ?
#
loop_
_entity_poly.entity_id
_entity_poly.type
_entity_poly.pdbx_seq_one_letter_code
_entity_poly.pdbx_strand_id
1 'polypeptide(L)'
;MKHTADYPSVFIKPATSLAGFDEDVPIPKIAQDGTLDHEDELAIVIGKAGKDIPKEPALEFIDGYCVSNDVAARGWQRDPAKAGVVPMRCFSKGLTSLRLWDRCWQLPR
;
A
#
# COMPACT_ATOMS: atom_id res chain seq x y z
N MET A 1 13.98 -6.18 21.65
CA MET A 1 12.94 -7.20 21.37
C MET A 1 12.78 -7.30 19.87
N LYS A 2 12.95 -8.48 19.26
CA LYS A 2 12.56 -8.70 17.85
C LYS A 2 11.02 -8.74 17.82
N HIS A 3 10.41 -7.63 17.46
CA HIS A 3 8.96 -7.45 17.34
C HIS A 3 8.51 -7.71 15.90
N THR A 4 9.05 -8.74 15.26
CA THR A 4 8.79 -9.03 13.84
C THR A 4 8.23 -10.42 13.73
N ALA A 5 7.00 -10.54 13.25
CA ALA A 5 6.40 -11.83 12.89
C ALA A 5 7.27 -12.53 11.83
N ASP A 6 7.29 -13.85 11.84
CA ASP A 6 8.04 -14.66 10.87
C ASP A 6 7.53 -14.47 9.43
N TYR A 7 6.28 -13.99 9.29
CA TYR A 7 5.62 -13.72 8.02
C TYR A 7 5.01 -12.30 8.01
N PRO A 8 5.14 -11.54 6.89
CA PRO A 8 4.57 -10.21 6.79
C PRO A 8 3.04 -10.23 6.74
N SER A 9 2.40 -9.20 7.30
CA SER A 9 0.96 -8.98 7.10
C SER A 9 0.70 -8.52 5.67
N VAL A 10 -0.31 -9.08 5.02
CA VAL A 10 -0.69 -8.73 3.65
C VAL A 10 -2.12 -8.20 3.63
N PHE A 11 -2.34 -7.18 2.80
CA PHE A 11 -3.64 -6.67 2.40
C PHE A 11 -3.54 -6.21 0.94
N ILE A 12 -4.68 -5.90 0.33
CA ILE A 12 -4.74 -5.46 -1.06
C ILE A 12 -5.43 -4.10 -1.15
N LYS A 13 -5.00 -3.33 -2.16
CA LYS A 13 -5.67 -2.13 -2.63
C LYS A 13 -6.18 -2.37 -4.05
N PRO A 14 -7.38 -1.88 -4.42
CA PRO A 14 -7.87 -1.95 -5.79
C PRO A 14 -7.04 -1.03 -6.69
N ALA A 15 -6.91 -1.35 -7.98
CA ALA A 15 -6.19 -0.53 -8.95
C ALA A 15 -6.76 0.90 -9.06
N THR A 16 -8.06 1.08 -8.80
CA THR A 16 -8.75 2.38 -8.77
C THR A 16 -8.32 3.29 -7.62
N SER A 17 -7.54 2.77 -6.67
CA SER A 17 -6.95 3.57 -5.59
C SER A 17 -5.51 3.99 -5.90
N LEU A 18 -5.02 3.84 -7.13
CA LEU A 18 -3.71 4.38 -7.49
C LEU A 18 -3.85 5.86 -7.87
N ALA A 19 -3.04 6.73 -7.25
CA ALA A 19 -2.86 8.11 -7.67
C ALA A 19 -1.44 8.29 -8.22
N GLY A 20 -1.33 8.86 -9.42
CA GLY A 20 -0.06 9.09 -10.10
C GLY A 20 0.81 10.13 -9.40
N PHE A 21 2.03 10.27 -9.92
CA PHE A 21 2.91 11.37 -9.56
C PHE A 21 2.23 12.71 -9.88
N ASP A 22 2.30 13.66 -8.93
CA ASP A 22 1.62 14.96 -8.98
C ASP A 22 0.08 14.91 -9.09
N GLU A 23 -0.53 13.74 -8.91
CA GLU A 23 -1.98 13.63 -8.79
C GLU A 23 -2.42 13.88 -7.34
N ASP A 24 -3.56 14.55 -7.20
CA ASP A 24 -4.26 14.66 -5.92
C ASP A 24 -4.80 13.29 -5.49
N VAL A 25 -4.75 13.02 -4.20
CA VAL A 25 -5.33 11.80 -3.61
C VAL A 25 -6.78 12.11 -3.24
N PRO A 26 -7.80 11.57 -3.95
CA PRO A 26 -9.18 11.79 -3.58
C PRO A 26 -9.48 11.14 -2.23
N ILE A 27 -9.85 11.95 -1.23
CA ILE A 27 -10.25 11.46 0.09
C ILE A 27 -11.78 11.47 0.21
N PRO A 28 -12.45 10.31 0.35
CA PRO A 28 -13.89 10.25 0.47
C PRO A 28 -14.37 10.87 1.79
N LYS A 29 -15.58 11.44 1.82
CA LYS A 29 -16.16 12.12 3.00
C LYS A 29 -16.12 11.27 4.28
N ILE A 30 -16.32 9.96 4.15
CA ILE A 30 -16.29 9.03 5.29
C ILE A 30 -14.91 8.92 5.95
N ALA A 31 -13.84 9.32 5.25
CA ALA A 31 -12.45 9.32 5.71
C ALA A 31 -11.93 10.73 6.05
N GLN A 32 -12.79 11.75 6.07
CA GLN A 32 -12.46 13.14 6.44
C GLN A 32 -12.78 13.43 7.92
N ASP A 33 -12.72 12.41 8.77
CA ASP A 33 -13.06 12.46 10.20
C ASP A 33 -11.85 12.77 11.11
N GLY A 34 -10.74 13.24 10.52
CA GLY A 34 -9.50 13.54 11.23
C GLY A 34 -8.64 12.31 11.55
N THR A 35 -9.02 11.12 11.10
CA THR A 35 -8.25 9.88 11.33
C THR A 35 -7.42 9.42 10.12
N LEU A 36 -7.32 10.28 9.10
CA LEU A 36 -6.50 10.01 7.92
C LEU A 36 -5.02 10.06 8.28
N ASP A 37 -4.26 9.07 7.82
CA ASP A 37 -2.85 8.92 8.11
C ASP A 37 -2.07 8.59 6.82
N HIS A 38 -0.81 9.04 6.76
CA HIS A 38 0.10 8.82 5.63
C HIS A 38 1.25 7.92 6.07
N GLU A 39 1.68 7.03 5.18
CA GLU A 39 2.78 6.09 5.44
C GLU A 39 3.69 6.07 4.22
N ASP A 40 4.90 6.62 4.35
CA ASP A 40 5.88 6.59 3.27
C ASP A 40 6.48 5.19 3.13
N GLU A 41 6.28 4.57 1.96
CA GLU A 41 6.65 3.20 1.67
C GLU A 41 7.39 3.07 0.34
N LEU A 42 8.31 2.11 0.27
CA LEU A 42 8.94 1.69 -0.98
C LEU A 42 7.98 0.76 -1.74
N ALA A 43 7.48 1.22 -2.89
CA ALA A 43 6.76 0.36 -3.82
C ALA A 43 7.73 -0.40 -4.73
N ILE A 44 7.51 -1.70 -4.88
CA ILE A 44 8.24 -2.58 -5.79
C ILE A 44 7.34 -2.90 -6.98
N VAL A 45 7.78 -2.55 -8.18
CA VAL A 45 7.05 -2.82 -9.42
C VAL A 45 7.50 -4.16 -9.98
N ILE A 46 6.56 -5.10 -10.12
CA ILE A 46 6.82 -6.43 -10.65
C ILE A 46 6.60 -6.43 -12.17
N GLY A 47 7.62 -6.78 -12.94
CA GLY A 47 7.58 -6.79 -14.42
C GLY A 47 7.38 -8.17 -15.04
N LYS A 48 7.52 -9.23 -14.26
CA LYS A 48 7.41 -10.62 -14.72
C LYS A 48 6.38 -11.36 -13.88
N ALA A 49 5.48 -12.08 -14.54
CA ALA A 49 4.59 -12.99 -13.83
C ALA A 49 5.41 -14.11 -13.18
N GLY A 50 5.02 -14.50 -11.97
CA GLY A 50 5.65 -15.61 -11.27
C GLY A 50 4.78 -16.14 -10.14
N LYS A 51 5.04 -17.39 -9.77
CA LYS A 51 4.36 -18.10 -8.70
C LYS A 51 5.40 -18.98 -8.01
N ASP A 52 5.36 -19.03 -6.68
CA ASP A 52 6.30 -19.81 -5.86
C ASP A 52 7.77 -19.52 -6.21
N ILE A 53 8.09 -18.23 -6.41
CA ILE A 53 9.42 -17.76 -6.82
C ILE A 53 10.42 -18.04 -5.68
N PRO A 54 11.53 -18.77 -5.92
CA PRO A 54 12.59 -18.94 -4.94
C PRO A 54 13.22 -17.59 -4.56
N LYS A 55 13.82 -17.50 -3.38
CA LYS A 55 14.34 -16.23 -2.86
C LYS A 55 15.48 -15.68 -3.74
N GLU A 56 16.31 -16.56 -4.27
CA GLU A 56 17.54 -16.25 -5.00
C GLU A 56 17.27 -15.45 -6.28
N PRO A 57 16.38 -15.89 -7.21
CA PRO A 57 16.05 -15.13 -8.42
C PRO A 57 15.00 -14.02 -8.21
N ALA A 58 14.48 -13.81 -7.00
CA ALA A 58 13.33 -12.92 -6.78
C ALA A 58 13.54 -11.48 -7.29
N LEU A 59 14.77 -10.96 -7.21
CA LEU A 59 15.10 -9.61 -7.70
C LEU A 59 15.01 -9.50 -9.23
N GLU A 60 15.13 -10.59 -9.98
CA GLU A 60 15.03 -10.59 -11.44
C GLU A 60 13.59 -10.36 -11.94
N PHE A 61 12.59 -10.45 -11.06
CA PHE A 61 11.18 -10.22 -11.37
C PHE A 61 10.77 -8.75 -11.20
N ILE A 62 11.63 -7.92 -10.62
CA ILE A 62 11.39 -6.50 -10.35
C ILE A 62 11.72 -5.69 -11.60
N ASP A 63 10.78 -4.86 -12.06
CA ASP A 63 10.98 -3.91 -13.18
C ASP A 63 11.45 -2.53 -12.69
N GLY A 64 11.16 -2.20 -11.43
CA GLY A 64 11.49 -0.91 -10.88
C GLY A 64 10.99 -0.68 -9.46
N TYR A 65 11.19 0.54 -9.00
CA TYR A 65 10.81 1.00 -7.67
C TYR A 65 10.14 2.37 -7.75
N CYS A 66 9.27 2.67 -6.79
CA CYS A 66 8.69 4.01 -6.63
C CYS A 66 8.64 4.33 -5.14
N VAL A 67 8.73 5.62 -4.79
CA VAL A 67 8.33 6.06 -3.44
C VAL A 67 6.82 6.20 -3.46
N SER A 68 6.15 5.66 -2.45
CA SER A 68 4.71 5.66 -2.35
C SER A 68 4.20 6.12 -0.99
N ASN A 69 2.94 6.55 -0.94
CA ASN A 69 2.22 6.88 0.29
C ASN A 69 1.06 5.90 0.48
N ASP A 70 1.16 5.00 1.46
CA ASP A 70 0.09 4.08 1.82
C ASP A 70 -0.91 4.70 2.79
N VAL A 71 -1.70 5.64 2.24
CA VAL A 71 -2.74 6.35 2.97
C VAL A 71 -3.74 5.37 3.61
N ALA A 72 -4.18 5.69 4.83
CA ALA A 72 -5.13 4.88 5.57
C ALA A 72 -6.12 5.76 6.36
N ALA A 73 -7.40 5.41 6.32
CA ALA A 73 -8.39 5.95 7.24
C ALA A 73 -8.37 5.15 8.54
N ARG A 74 -7.62 5.59 9.56
CA ARG A 74 -7.34 4.80 10.77
C ARG A 74 -8.56 4.49 11.60
N GLY A 75 -9.56 5.38 11.62
CA GLY A 75 -10.86 5.09 12.22
C GLY A 75 -11.46 3.81 11.61
N TRP A 76 -11.55 3.75 10.29
CA TRP A 76 -12.03 2.54 9.60
C TRP A 76 -11.07 1.35 9.66
N GLN A 77 -9.81 1.54 10.08
CA GLN A 77 -8.85 0.44 10.21
C GLN A 77 -8.92 -0.23 11.58
N ARG A 78 -8.99 0.56 12.66
CA ARG A 78 -8.68 0.10 14.02
C ARG A 78 -9.72 0.48 15.07
N ASP A 79 -10.59 1.48 14.81
CA ASP A 79 -11.60 1.89 15.78
C ASP A 79 -12.63 0.76 15.95
N PRO A 80 -12.78 0.16 17.13
CA PRO A 80 -13.73 -0.93 17.33
C PRO A 80 -15.18 -0.54 17.05
N ALA A 81 -15.53 0.75 17.18
CA ALA A 81 -16.88 1.23 16.85
C ALA A 81 -17.16 1.25 15.34
N LYS A 82 -16.12 1.23 14.49
CA LYS A 82 -16.21 1.23 13.02
C LYS A 82 -15.78 -0.09 12.41
N ALA A 83 -14.57 -0.54 12.74
CA ALA A 83 -13.95 -1.75 12.22
C ALA A 83 -14.43 -3.04 12.92
N GLY A 84 -15.13 -2.94 14.05
CA GLY A 84 -15.46 -4.09 14.87
C GLY A 84 -14.22 -4.72 15.50
N VAL A 85 -14.27 -6.03 15.75
CA VAL A 85 -13.18 -6.75 16.45
C VAL A 85 -12.00 -7.14 15.55
N VAL A 86 -12.16 -7.06 14.23
CA VAL A 86 -11.11 -7.38 13.25
C VAL A 86 -10.76 -6.12 12.45
N PRO A 87 -9.47 -5.74 12.36
CA PRO A 87 -9.08 -4.58 11.57
C PRO A 87 -9.51 -4.68 10.11
N MET A 88 -10.28 -3.71 9.61
CA MET A 88 -10.73 -3.67 8.23
C MET A 88 -9.65 -3.05 7.31
N ARG A 89 -8.52 -3.75 7.15
CA ARG A 89 -7.36 -3.25 6.40
C ARG A 89 -7.72 -2.88 4.96
N CYS A 90 -8.26 -3.80 4.16
CA CYS A 90 -8.57 -3.53 2.75
C CYS A 90 -9.60 -2.41 2.57
N PHE A 91 -10.56 -2.26 3.49
CA PHE A 91 -11.54 -1.17 3.43
C PHE A 91 -10.86 0.17 3.72
N SER A 92 -10.21 0.31 4.88
CA SER A 92 -9.49 1.54 5.25
C SER A 92 -8.43 1.96 4.23
N LYS A 93 -7.65 0.99 3.74
CA LYS A 93 -6.53 1.19 2.82
C LYS A 93 -7.00 1.37 1.38
N GLY A 94 -8.08 0.73 0.97
CA GLY A 94 -8.61 0.81 -0.40
C GLY A 94 -9.50 2.02 -0.66
N LEU A 95 -10.05 2.64 0.39
CA LEU A 95 -10.79 3.90 0.30
C LEU A 95 -9.91 5.10 -0.06
N THR A 96 -8.61 4.99 0.12
CA THR A 96 -7.66 6.09 0.02
C THR A 96 -6.52 5.71 -0.91
N SER A 97 -6.08 6.66 -1.73
CA SER A 97 -5.16 6.30 -2.82
C SER A 97 -3.76 5.95 -2.31
N LEU A 98 -3.11 4.96 -2.93
CA LEU A 98 -1.66 4.82 -2.94
C LEU A 98 -1.13 5.92 -3.86
N ARG A 99 -0.44 6.91 -3.30
CA ARG A 99 0.16 7.98 -4.09
C ARG A 99 1.58 7.62 -4.46
N LEU A 100 1.98 7.80 -5.72
CA LEU A 100 3.39 7.76 -6.10
C LEU A 100 4.02 9.15 -5.88
N TRP A 101 5.05 9.23 -5.06
CA TRP A 101 5.73 10.50 -4.74
C TRP A 101 6.70 10.96 -5.82
N ASP A 102 7.17 10.05 -6.68
CA ASP A 102 8.01 10.33 -7.85
C ASP A 102 7.60 9.39 -8.99
N ARG A 103 8.10 9.64 -10.19
CA ARG A 103 8.10 8.65 -11.27
C ARG A 103 8.83 7.40 -10.80
N CYS A 104 8.28 6.24 -11.15
CA CYS A 104 8.93 4.97 -10.87
C CYS A 104 10.27 4.89 -11.60
N TRP A 105 11.33 4.56 -10.87
CA TRP A 105 12.64 4.26 -11.43
C TRP A 105 12.61 2.86 -12.02
N GLN A 106 12.68 2.78 -13.34
CA GLN A 106 12.83 1.51 -14.05
C GLN A 106 14.27 1.03 -13.93
N LEU A 107 14.44 -0.26 -13.64
CA LEU A 107 15.76 -0.89 -13.65
C LEU A 107 16.25 -1.04 -15.10
N PRO A 108 17.53 -0.77 -15.38
CA PRO A 108 18.10 -1.07 -16.67
C PRO A 108 18.02 -2.59 -16.91
N ARG A 109 17.47 -2.98 -18.05
CA ARG A 109 17.40 -4.38 -18.48
C ARG A 109 18.56 -4.74 -19.41
#